data_AF-A0A1X7TXR5-F1
#
_entry.id   AF-A0A1X7TXR5-F1
#
_cell.length_a   1.000
_cell.length_b   1.000
_cell.length_c   1.000
_cell.angle_alpha   90.00
_cell.angle_beta   90.00
_cell.angle_gamma   90.00
#
_symmetry.space_group_name_H-M   'P 1'
#
loop_
_entity.id
_entity.type
_entity.pdbx_description
1 polymer ?
#
loop_
_entity_poly.entity_id
_entity_poly.type
_entity_poly.pdbx_seq_one_letter_code
_entity_poly.pdbx_strand_id
1 'polypeptide(L)'
;MNRADSQSGAIKKAGSQLQINQKPEVACEPDSQPGARKQQMCKVYVCSTMYKENEIEMKQMLISIKRLSDLYKKEEKPVQKENDETSSPIAEGAARYESHIFFDGGCRDNELYPFAIQLLSLIPKTFKVDLNEAEIWKTPYGYRFQWKIGTSEVPFVVHFKDNEMVRNKKRWSQVMYMKYILEHREKKKELDNVFILTTDGDVDFKAESAVVLLDMLARDPQVGAVCS
;
A
#
# COMPACT_ATOMS: atom_id res chain seq x y z
N MET A 1 -74.35 27.80 4.69
CA MET A 1 -73.01 28.29 5.08
C MET A 1 -71.99 27.28 4.55
N ASN A 2 -71.24 27.78 3.57
CA ASN A 2 -70.38 27.18 2.53
C ASN A 2 -69.85 25.75 2.74
N ARG A 3 -70.29 24.77 1.93
CA ARG A 3 -69.99 24.46 0.49
C ARG A 3 -68.66 23.72 0.30
N ALA A 4 -68.76 22.45 -0.07
CA ALA A 4 -67.83 21.81 -1.00
C ALA A 4 -68.65 20.85 -1.89
N ASP A 5 -69.10 21.39 -3.02
CA ASP A 5 -69.79 20.66 -4.07
C ASP A 5 -68.80 19.84 -4.92
N SER A 6 -69.29 18.65 -5.27
CA SER A 6 -68.91 17.69 -6.29
C SER A 6 -68.29 18.22 -7.60
N GLN A 7 -67.48 17.35 -8.23
CA GLN A 7 -67.51 16.88 -9.65
C GLN A 7 -66.08 16.58 -10.14
N SER A 8 -65.77 15.32 -10.47
CA SER A 8 -65.95 14.63 -11.77
C SER A 8 -65.04 15.15 -12.89
N GLY A 9 -64.34 14.22 -13.57
CA GLY A 9 -63.70 14.49 -14.87
C GLY A 9 -62.38 13.74 -15.10
N ALA A 10 -62.45 12.64 -15.84
CA ALA A 10 -61.30 11.99 -16.46
C ALA A 10 -60.81 12.78 -17.69
N ILE A 11 -59.52 12.62 -18.08
CA ILE A 11 -59.02 12.31 -19.45
C ILE A 11 -57.48 12.37 -19.44
N LYS A 12 -56.86 11.42 -20.15
CA LYS A 12 -55.42 11.18 -20.29
C LYS A 12 -54.75 12.01 -21.40
N LYS A 13 -53.43 12.19 -21.21
CA LYS A 13 -52.32 12.38 -22.17
C LYS A 13 -52.23 13.72 -22.92
N ALA A 14 -51.13 14.44 -22.68
CA ALA A 14 -50.21 14.91 -23.71
C ALA A 14 -48.86 15.26 -23.07
N GLY A 15 -47.76 14.97 -23.78
CA GLY A 15 -46.40 15.12 -23.28
C GLY A 15 -46.00 16.56 -22.93
N SER A 16 -45.06 16.65 -22.00
CA SER A 16 -44.29 17.88 -21.76
C SER A 16 -42.85 17.49 -21.48
N GLN A 17 -41.94 18.01 -22.30
CA GLN A 17 -40.51 18.00 -22.12
C GLN A 17 -40.12 18.36 -20.68
N LEU A 18 -39.25 17.55 -20.09
CA LEU A 18 -38.52 17.91 -18.88
C LEU A 18 -37.58 19.08 -19.23
N GLN A 19 -37.83 20.25 -18.63
CA GLN A 19 -36.90 21.37 -18.65
C GLN A 19 -35.65 21.01 -17.86
N ILE A 20 -34.49 21.19 -18.49
CA ILE A 20 -33.17 21.03 -17.89
C ILE A 20 -32.92 22.26 -17.02
N ASN A 21 -32.95 22.10 -15.69
CA ASN A 21 -32.44 23.13 -14.79
C ASN A 21 -30.91 23.22 -14.93
N GLN A 22 -30.45 24.42 -15.24
CA GLN A 22 -29.05 24.79 -15.39
C GLN A 22 -28.29 24.56 -14.07
N LYS A 23 -27.13 23.90 -14.13
CA LYS A 23 -26.16 23.79 -13.03
C LYS A 23 -25.60 25.18 -12.71
N PRO A 24 -25.30 25.50 -11.43
CA PRO A 24 -24.54 26.70 -11.11
C PRO A 24 -23.12 26.59 -11.68
N GLU A 25 -22.72 27.63 -12.38
CA GLU A 25 -21.41 27.85 -12.96
C GLU A 25 -20.40 28.02 -11.82
N VAL A 26 -19.55 27.00 -11.60
CA VAL A 26 -18.43 27.11 -10.66
C VAL A 26 -17.30 27.80 -11.42
N ALA A 27 -17.06 29.08 -11.10
CA ALA A 27 -15.92 29.81 -11.61
C ALA A 27 -14.61 29.16 -11.11
N CYS A 28 -13.79 28.65 -12.04
CA CYS A 28 -12.40 28.33 -11.78
C CYS A 28 -11.59 29.62 -11.80
N GLU A 29 -11.15 30.06 -10.62
CA GLU A 29 -10.04 31.01 -10.51
C GLU A 29 -8.80 30.39 -11.17
N PRO A 30 -8.04 31.15 -11.99
CA PRO A 30 -6.85 30.63 -12.64
C PRO A 30 -5.74 30.37 -11.62
N ASP A 31 -5.33 29.11 -11.53
CA ASP A 31 -4.28 28.67 -10.63
C ASP A 31 -2.95 29.37 -10.95
N SER A 32 -2.36 29.92 -9.89
CA SER A 32 -1.09 30.62 -9.86
C SER A 32 0.05 29.82 -10.53
N GLN A 33 0.99 30.57 -11.13
CA GLN A 33 2.16 30.10 -11.90
C GLN A 33 2.89 28.86 -11.34
N PRO A 34 3.52 28.03 -12.19
CA PRO A 34 4.19 26.80 -11.76
C PRO A 34 5.48 27.11 -10.99
N GLY A 35 5.36 27.31 -9.67
CA GLY A 35 6.47 27.17 -8.76
C GLY A 35 6.92 25.71 -8.71
N ALA A 36 8.24 25.47 -8.71
CA ALA A 36 8.80 24.12 -8.59
C ALA A 36 8.27 23.45 -7.31
N ARG A 37 7.27 22.56 -7.45
CA ARG A 37 6.75 21.76 -6.33
C ARG A 37 7.92 20.96 -5.74
N LYS A 38 8.25 21.20 -4.48
CA LYS A 38 9.15 20.31 -3.72
C LYS A 38 8.54 18.91 -3.77
N GLN A 39 9.27 17.95 -4.33
CA GLN A 39 8.88 16.54 -4.28
C GLN A 39 8.78 16.13 -2.82
N GLN A 40 7.55 15.88 -2.36
CA GLN A 40 7.32 15.44 -0.99
C GLN A 40 7.72 13.97 -0.90
N MET A 41 8.41 13.60 0.18
CA MET A 41 8.81 12.20 0.37
C MET A 41 7.58 11.31 0.53
N CYS A 42 7.44 10.35 -0.37
CA CYS A 42 6.38 9.34 -0.37
C CYS A 42 6.92 8.03 0.22
N LYS A 43 6.15 7.40 1.13
CA LYS A 43 6.45 6.05 1.65
C LYS A 43 5.41 5.04 1.17
N VAL A 44 5.89 3.87 0.76
CA VAL A 44 5.09 2.86 0.06
C VAL A 44 5.19 1.52 0.76
N TYR A 45 4.03 0.97 1.08
CA TYR A 45 3.88 -0.39 1.58
C TYR A 45 3.51 -1.32 0.44
N VAL A 46 4.45 -2.17 0.02
CA VAL A 46 4.18 -3.21 -0.97
C VAL A 46 3.62 -4.42 -0.26
N CYS A 47 2.34 -4.69 -0.45
CA CYS A 47 1.61 -5.75 0.25
C CYS A 47 1.16 -6.82 -0.75
N SER A 48 1.62 -8.04 -0.53
CA SER A 48 1.25 -9.20 -1.33
C SER A 48 0.67 -10.30 -0.46
N THR A 49 -0.26 -11.08 -1.00
CA THR A 49 -0.80 -12.28 -0.34
C THR A 49 -0.24 -13.53 -0.97
N MET A 50 0.12 -14.51 -0.15
CA MET A 50 0.66 -15.80 -0.57
C MET A 50 -0.06 -16.92 0.21
N TYR A 51 -0.26 -18.05 -0.43
CA TYR A 51 -0.74 -19.30 0.13
C TYR A 51 0.11 -20.51 -0.35
N LYS A 52 -0.48 -21.43 -1.12
CA LYS A 52 0.11 -22.68 -1.59
C LYS A 52 0.76 -22.54 -2.98
N GLU A 53 1.34 -21.38 -3.27
CA GLU A 53 2.08 -21.16 -4.51
C GLU A 53 3.26 -22.13 -4.61
N ASN A 54 3.69 -22.40 -5.82
CA ASN A 54 4.86 -23.24 -6.06
C ASN A 54 6.16 -22.44 -5.88
N GLU A 55 7.29 -23.14 -5.83
CA GLU A 55 8.61 -22.52 -5.61
C GLU A 55 8.93 -21.43 -6.66
N ILE A 56 8.50 -21.60 -7.90
CA ILE A 56 8.76 -20.67 -9.00
C ILE A 56 8.02 -19.37 -8.77
N GLU A 57 6.72 -19.44 -8.49
CA GLU A 57 5.85 -18.28 -8.18
C GLU A 57 6.38 -17.52 -6.95
N MET A 58 6.70 -18.24 -5.86
CA MET A 58 7.27 -17.63 -4.66
C MET A 58 8.59 -16.90 -4.96
N LYS A 59 9.47 -17.53 -5.74
CA LYS A 59 10.75 -16.96 -6.12
C LYS A 59 10.60 -15.73 -7.03
N GLN A 60 9.64 -15.75 -7.96
CA GLN A 60 9.34 -14.59 -8.81
C GLN A 60 8.90 -13.38 -7.98
N MET A 61 8.06 -13.59 -6.96
CA MET A 61 7.67 -12.54 -6.03
C MET A 61 8.90 -11.97 -5.27
N LEU A 62 9.75 -12.85 -4.73
CA LEU A 62 10.97 -12.41 -4.02
C LEU A 62 11.94 -11.65 -4.95
N ILE A 63 12.08 -12.07 -6.20
CA ILE A 63 12.90 -11.35 -7.20
C ILE A 63 12.33 -9.96 -7.47
N SER A 64 11.01 -9.82 -7.55
CA SER A 64 10.35 -8.52 -7.76
C SER A 64 10.62 -7.55 -6.60
N ILE A 65 10.50 -8.05 -5.37
CA ILE A 65 10.86 -7.31 -4.15
C ILE A 65 12.35 -6.94 -4.17
N LYS A 66 13.23 -7.86 -4.57
CA LYS A 66 14.68 -7.61 -4.67
C LYS A 66 14.97 -6.47 -5.66
N ARG A 67 14.38 -6.52 -6.85
CA ARG A 67 14.54 -5.49 -7.89
C ARG A 67 14.12 -4.12 -7.35
N LEU A 68 12.98 -4.05 -6.65
CA LEU A 68 12.52 -2.81 -6.04
C LEU A 68 13.51 -2.28 -4.99
N SER A 69 14.05 -3.18 -4.16
CA SER A 69 15.08 -2.84 -3.17
C SER A 69 16.39 -2.37 -3.81
N ASP A 70 16.79 -2.94 -4.95
CA ASP A 70 18.02 -2.61 -5.66
C ASP A 70 17.90 -1.28 -6.43
N LEU A 71 16.72 -0.98 -6.98
CA LEU A 71 16.45 0.29 -7.66
C LEU A 71 16.52 1.48 -6.70
N TYR A 72 16.14 1.27 -5.45
CA TYR A 72 16.25 2.30 -4.43
C TYR A 72 17.70 2.40 -3.95
N LYS A 73 18.44 3.37 -4.47
CA LYS A 73 19.68 3.83 -3.86
C LYS A 73 19.33 4.87 -2.81
N LYS A 74 19.72 4.65 -1.56
CA LYS A 74 19.73 5.70 -0.54
C LYS A 74 20.45 6.89 -1.17
N GLU A 75 19.76 8.02 -1.36
CA GLU A 75 20.39 9.23 -1.87
C GLU A 75 21.50 9.62 -0.88
N GLU A 76 22.75 9.33 -1.23
CA GLU A 76 23.90 9.94 -0.56
C GLU A 76 23.89 11.41 -0.96
N LYS A 77 23.24 12.27 -0.17
CA LYS A 77 23.52 13.70 -0.30
C LYS A 77 25.01 13.90 0.05
N PRO A 78 25.81 14.58 -0.80
CA PRO A 78 27.09 15.06 -0.35
C PRO A 78 26.85 15.99 0.83
N VAL A 79 27.50 15.72 1.96
CA VAL A 79 27.41 16.51 3.18
C VAL A 79 27.89 17.93 2.88
N GLN A 80 26.98 18.84 2.54
CA GLN A 80 27.22 20.27 2.66
C GLN A 80 26.94 20.64 4.11
N LYS A 81 28.02 20.83 4.88
CA LYS A 81 27.95 21.42 6.21
C LYS A 81 27.51 22.88 6.06
N GLU A 82 26.22 23.16 6.15
CA GLU A 82 25.75 24.50 6.47
C GLU A 82 24.91 24.44 7.74
N ASN A 83 25.40 25.18 8.74
CA ASN A 83 24.81 25.31 10.05
C ASN A 83 23.53 26.14 9.92
N ASP A 84 22.36 25.53 10.09
CA ASP A 84 21.16 26.30 10.43
C ASP A 84 20.30 25.53 11.43
N GLU A 85 20.39 25.94 12.69
CA GLU A 85 19.72 25.35 13.85
C GLU A 85 18.26 25.80 13.94
N THR A 86 17.43 25.59 12.92
CA THR A 86 15.96 25.68 13.09
C THR A 86 15.22 24.86 12.04
N SER A 87 15.42 23.55 12.04
CA SER A 87 14.37 22.63 11.60
C SER A 87 14.54 21.30 12.31
N SER A 88 13.48 20.86 12.99
CA SER A 88 13.40 19.54 13.59
C SER A 88 13.80 18.46 12.56
N PRO A 89 14.74 17.56 12.87
CA PRO A 89 15.16 16.52 11.94
C PRO A 89 14.00 15.54 11.74
N ILE A 90 13.24 15.74 10.67
CA ILE A 90 12.40 14.69 10.08
C ILE A 90 13.37 13.57 9.76
N ALA A 91 13.16 12.37 10.31
CA ALA A 91 14.08 11.23 10.24
C ALA A 91 14.64 11.02 8.81
N GLU A 92 15.79 11.63 8.54
CA GLU A 92 16.47 11.61 7.26
C GLU A 92 16.98 10.18 7.02
N GLY A 93 16.46 9.51 5.99
CA GLY A 93 16.94 8.21 5.55
C GLY A 93 16.02 7.02 5.81
N ALA A 94 14.77 7.22 6.23
CA ALA A 94 13.79 6.13 6.24
C ALA A 94 13.58 5.57 4.82
N ALA A 95 13.65 4.24 4.67
CA ALA A 95 13.43 3.57 3.39
C ALA A 95 12.07 3.99 2.80
N ARG A 96 12.06 4.46 1.54
CA ARG A 96 10.83 4.81 0.82
C ARG A 96 9.88 3.61 0.66
N TYR A 97 10.41 2.40 0.73
CA TYR A 97 9.67 1.16 0.54
C TYR A 97 9.70 0.29 1.78
N GLU A 98 8.61 -0.43 2.02
CA GLU A 98 8.49 -1.51 3.01
C GLU A 98 7.71 -2.64 2.35
N SER A 99 8.28 -3.84 2.28
CA SER A 99 7.64 -4.98 1.59
C SER A 99 7.06 -5.97 2.59
N HIS A 100 5.82 -6.42 2.35
CA HIS A 100 5.08 -7.32 3.21
C HIS A 100 4.47 -8.47 2.42
N ILE A 101 4.78 -9.70 2.83
CA ILE A 101 4.07 -10.90 2.37
C ILE A 101 3.16 -11.39 3.49
N PHE A 102 1.85 -11.41 3.23
CA PHE A 102 0.85 -12.01 4.11
C PHE A 102 0.60 -13.44 3.69
N PHE A 103 1.19 -14.37 4.43
CA PHE A 103 1.19 -15.79 4.14
C PHE A 103 0.02 -16.49 4.84
N ASP A 104 -1.03 -16.80 4.09
CA ASP A 104 -2.19 -17.55 4.55
C ASP A 104 -1.78 -18.99 4.90
N GLY A 105 -2.24 -19.51 6.04
CA GLY A 105 -1.86 -20.85 6.51
C GLY A 105 -0.35 -21.04 6.63
N GLY A 106 0.35 -20.02 7.13
CA GLY A 106 1.80 -20.06 7.31
C GLY A 106 2.22 -20.82 8.57
N CYS A 107 1.37 -20.86 9.59
CA CYS A 107 1.68 -21.51 10.87
C CYS A 107 0.46 -22.06 11.60
N ARG A 108 0.70 -22.91 12.60
CA ARG A 108 -0.25 -23.33 13.63
C ARG A 108 0.51 -23.78 14.89
N ASP A 109 -0.01 -23.49 16.08
CA ASP A 109 0.54 -24.00 17.36
C ASP A 109 2.05 -23.78 17.54
N ASN A 110 2.56 -22.66 17.03
CA ASN A 110 3.99 -22.28 17.00
C ASN A 110 4.87 -23.05 15.99
N GLU A 111 4.28 -23.83 15.09
CA GLU A 111 4.98 -24.51 13.99
C GLU A 111 4.66 -23.86 12.64
N LEU A 112 5.65 -23.83 11.74
CA LEU A 112 5.47 -23.37 10.36
C LEU A 112 5.04 -24.52 9.45
N TYR A 113 4.15 -24.23 8.50
CA TYR A 113 3.71 -25.21 7.51
C TYR A 113 4.69 -25.37 6.34
N PRO A 114 4.65 -26.49 5.60
CA PRO A 114 5.62 -26.78 4.54
C PRO A 114 5.80 -25.68 3.49
N PHE A 115 4.72 -25.02 3.06
CA PHE A 115 4.80 -23.93 2.09
C PHE A 115 5.45 -22.65 2.68
N ALA A 116 5.26 -22.39 3.98
CA ALA A 116 5.98 -21.31 4.67
C ALA A 116 7.47 -21.62 4.78
N ILE A 117 7.82 -22.88 5.09
CA ILE A 117 9.21 -23.35 5.12
C ILE A 117 9.84 -23.27 3.73
N GLN A 118 9.10 -23.61 2.66
CA GLN A 118 9.53 -23.45 1.27
C GLN A 118 9.89 -21.99 0.98
N LEU A 119 9.03 -21.03 1.32
CA LEU A 119 9.33 -19.61 1.18
C LEU A 119 10.59 -19.20 1.96
N LEU A 120 10.71 -19.61 3.22
CA LEU A 120 11.90 -19.33 4.04
C LEU A 120 13.18 -19.87 3.39
N SER A 121 13.13 -21.03 2.74
CA SER A 121 14.30 -21.60 2.05
C SER A 121 14.76 -20.77 0.82
N LEU A 122 13.89 -19.92 0.28
CA LEU A 122 14.16 -19.07 -0.89
C LEU A 122 14.69 -17.68 -0.53
N ILE A 123 14.36 -17.17 0.65
CA ILE A 123 14.80 -15.86 1.16
C ILE A 123 16.33 -15.70 1.12
N PRO A 124 17.15 -16.58 1.74
CA PRO A 124 18.61 -16.41 1.75
C PRO A 124 19.20 -16.56 0.35
N LYS A 125 18.62 -17.43 -0.48
CA LYS A 125 19.05 -17.64 -1.88
C LYS A 125 18.86 -16.37 -2.72
N THR A 126 17.78 -15.64 -2.46
CA THR A 126 17.35 -14.47 -3.25
C THR A 126 17.96 -13.17 -2.76
N PHE A 127 17.89 -12.90 -1.45
CA PHE A 127 18.31 -11.62 -0.86
C PHE A 127 19.73 -11.62 -0.31
N LYS A 128 20.40 -12.78 -0.23
CA LYS A 128 21.75 -12.93 0.34
C LYS A 128 21.84 -12.50 1.81
N VAL A 129 20.78 -12.79 2.58
CA VAL A 129 20.68 -12.58 4.04
C VAL A 129 20.73 -13.92 4.77
N ASP A 130 21.10 -13.91 6.05
CA ASP A 130 20.94 -15.09 6.91
C ASP A 130 19.50 -15.16 7.45
N LEU A 131 18.95 -16.37 7.58
CA LEU A 131 17.64 -16.55 8.19
C LEU A 131 17.64 -16.20 9.68
N ASN A 132 18.78 -16.34 10.37
CA ASN A 132 18.94 -16.01 11.80
C ASN A 132 18.98 -14.50 12.06
N GLU A 133 19.21 -13.68 11.04
CA GLU A 133 19.13 -12.22 11.14
C GLU A 133 17.68 -11.71 11.21
N ALA A 134 16.70 -12.62 11.07
CA ALA A 134 15.29 -12.25 11.17
C ALA A 134 14.94 -11.74 12.57
N GLU A 135 14.36 -10.55 12.64
CA GLU A 135 13.62 -10.13 13.82
C GLU A 135 12.26 -10.84 13.82
N ILE A 136 11.98 -11.63 14.88
CA ILE A 136 10.77 -12.47 14.97
C ILE A 136 9.88 -11.97 16.11
N TRP A 137 8.59 -11.79 15.81
CA TRP A 137 7.57 -11.47 16.82
C TRP A 137 6.38 -12.40 16.71
N LYS A 138 5.89 -12.82 17.88
CA LYS A 138 4.56 -13.41 18.01
C LYS A 138 3.51 -12.31 17.85
N THR A 139 2.47 -12.59 17.09
CA THR A 139 1.39 -11.66 16.79
C THR A 139 0.04 -12.29 17.12
N PRO A 140 -1.05 -11.51 17.27
CA PRO A 140 -2.39 -12.07 17.54
C PRO A 140 -2.93 -12.99 16.43
N TYR A 141 -2.23 -13.10 15.30
CA TYR A 141 -2.65 -13.86 14.13
C TYR A 141 -1.61 -14.90 13.68
N GLY A 142 -0.55 -15.14 14.45
CA GLY A 142 0.57 -16.01 14.06
C GLY A 142 1.92 -15.34 14.32
N TYR A 143 2.79 -15.26 13.31
CA TYR A 143 4.14 -14.70 13.44
C TYR A 143 4.48 -13.63 12.41
N ARG A 144 5.38 -12.74 12.78
CA ARG A 144 6.01 -11.75 11.89
C ARG A 144 7.51 -11.96 11.90
N PHE A 145 8.10 -12.12 10.72
CA PHE A 145 9.55 -12.22 10.52
C PHE A 145 9.98 -11.02 9.68
N GLN A 146 11.05 -10.34 10.05
CA GLN A 146 11.54 -9.16 9.34
C GLN A 146 13.03 -9.25 9.09
N TRP A 147 13.43 -8.89 7.88
CA TRP A 147 14.81 -8.70 7.46
C TRP A 147 14.99 -7.29 6.92
N LYS A 148 16.24 -6.86 6.83
CA LYS A 148 16.66 -5.73 6.01
C LYS A 148 17.35 -6.29 4.78
N ILE A 149 16.90 -5.88 3.59
CA ILE A 149 17.39 -6.42 2.32
C ILE A 149 17.99 -5.32 1.45
N GLY A 150 18.91 -5.73 0.57
CA GLY A 150 19.60 -4.83 -0.37
C GLY A 150 20.57 -3.86 0.30
N THR A 151 21.23 -3.04 -0.52
CA THR A 151 22.24 -2.06 -0.05
C THR A 151 21.63 -0.92 0.77
N SER A 152 20.35 -0.63 0.55
CA SER A 152 19.62 0.44 1.23
C SER A 152 18.90 -0.03 2.51
N GLU A 153 19.16 -1.26 2.97
CA GLU A 153 18.56 -1.84 4.18
C GLU A 153 17.01 -1.72 4.20
N VAL A 154 16.37 -1.98 3.06
CA VAL A 154 14.91 -1.87 2.91
C VAL A 154 14.24 -2.96 3.77
N PRO A 155 13.24 -2.64 4.60
CA PRO A 155 12.58 -3.67 5.39
C PRO A 155 11.73 -4.60 4.52
N PHE A 156 11.92 -5.90 4.73
CA PHE A 156 11.14 -6.98 4.14
C PHE A 156 10.54 -7.82 5.26
N VAL A 157 9.21 -7.95 5.25
CA VAL A 157 8.44 -8.55 6.32
C VAL A 157 7.58 -9.69 5.78
N VAL A 158 7.59 -10.83 6.47
CA VAL A 158 6.69 -11.95 6.20
C VAL A 158 5.79 -12.16 7.41
N HIS A 159 4.49 -12.16 7.17
CA HIS A 159 3.44 -12.40 8.16
C HIS A 159 2.91 -13.82 7.97
N PHE A 160 3.36 -14.77 8.78
CA PHE A 160 2.86 -16.13 8.79
C PHE A 160 1.57 -16.20 9.59
N LYS A 161 0.45 -16.39 8.89
CA LYS A 161 -0.89 -16.40 9.49
C LYS A 161 -1.28 -17.79 9.98
N ASP A 162 -1.90 -17.84 11.15
CA ASP A 162 -2.68 -18.97 11.62
C ASP A 162 -4.14 -18.83 11.18
N ASN A 163 -4.60 -19.79 10.38
CA ASN A 163 -5.95 -19.79 9.82
C ASN A 163 -7.05 -20.05 10.85
N GLU A 164 -6.72 -20.49 12.08
CA GLU A 164 -7.69 -20.60 13.17
C GLU A 164 -7.87 -19.28 13.92
N MET A 165 -6.84 -18.42 13.90
CA MET A 165 -6.88 -17.10 14.54
C MET A 165 -7.45 -16.02 13.60
N VAL A 166 -7.19 -16.14 12.29
CA VAL A 166 -7.63 -15.16 11.30
C VAL A 166 -8.19 -15.82 10.05
N ARG A 167 -9.14 -15.12 9.41
CA ARG A 167 -9.79 -15.60 8.19
C ARG A 167 -8.79 -15.76 7.04
N ASN A 168 -8.89 -16.90 6.35
CA ASN A 168 -7.98 -17.36 5.30
C ASN A 168 -8.50 -17.08 3.88
N LYS A 169 -8.78 -15.81 3.56
CA LYS A 169 -9.18 -15.41 2.20
C LYS A 169 -8.45 -14.15 1.77
N LYS A 170 -8.17 -14.02 0.48
CA LYS A 170 -7.50 -12.85 -0.13
C LYS A 170 -8.05 -11.51 0.38
N ARG A 171 -9.37 -11.30 0.32
CA ARG A 171 -10.01 -10.05 0.81
C ARG A 171 -9.79 -9.79 2.31
N TRP A 172 -9.73 -10.84 3.14
CA TRP A 172 -9.45 -10.69 4.57
C TRP A 172 -7.99 -10.37 4.83
N SER A 173 -7.07 -10.97 4.06
CA SER A 173 -5.65 -10.59 4.05
C SER A 173 -5.47 -9.13 3.61
N GLN A 174 -6.31 -8.64 2.69
CA GLN A 174 -6.31 -7.23 2.29
C GLN A 174 -6.69 -6.28 3.44
N VAL A 175 -7.81 -6.54 4.10
CA VAL A 175 -8.23 -5.76 5.28
C VAL A 175 -7.17 -5.81 6.39
N MET A 176 -6.50 -6.95 6.55
CA MET A 176 -5.48 -7.15 7.56
C MET A 176 -4.25 -6.26 7.35
N TYR A 177 -3.71 -6.14 6.12
CA TYR A 177 -2.56 -5.27 5.92
C TYR A 177 -2.91 -3.79 6.08
N MET A 178 -4.12 -3.37 5.67
CA MET A 178 -4.59 -1.99 5.89
C MET A 178 -4.63 -1.69 7.39
N LYS A 179 -5.24 -2.59 8.18
CA LYS A 179 -5.28 -2.48 9.64
C LYS A 179 -3.88 -2.45 10.25
N TYR A 180 -3.00 -3.35 9.84
CA TYR A 180 -1.62 -3.42 10.34
C TYR A 180 -0.86 -2.12 10.09
N ILE A 181 -0.95 -1.57 8.87
CA ILE A 181 -0.28 -0.32 8.48
C ILE A 181 -0.83 0.84 9.30
N LEU A 182 -2.15 0.95 9.43
CA LEU A 182 -2.79 1.98 10.26
C LEU A 182 -2.33 1.89 11.72
N GLU A 183 -2.36 0.70 12.34
CA GLU A 183 -1.93 0.51 13.73
C GLU A 183 -0.42 0.78 13.94
N HIS A 184 0.42 0.50 12.94
CA HIS A 184 1.84 0.85 12.98
C HIS A 184 2.09 2.35 12.84
N ARG A 185 1.22 3.06 12.13
CA ARG A 185 1.42 4.47 11.73
C ARG A 185 0.65 5.49 12.54
N GLU A 186 -0.52 5.17 13.05
CA GLU A 186 -1.26 6.03 13.99
C GLU A 186 -0.40 6.34 15.21
N LYS A 187 0.42 5.38 15.66
CA LYS A 187 1.40 5.60 16.73
C LYS A 187 2.46 6.65 16.40
N LYS A 188 2.73 6.89 15.11
CA LYS A 188 3.76 7.81 14.62
C LYS A 188 3.19 9.14 14.07
N LYS A 189 1.86 9.26 13.89
CA LYS A 189 1.17 10.45 13.32
C LYS A 189 1.72 10.92 11.95
N GLU A 190 2.23 9.98 11.15
CA GLU A 190 2.81 10.23 9.82
C GLU A 190 2.02 9.43 8.77
N LEU A 191 0.84 9.90 8.40
CA LEU A 191 0.00 9.28 7.35
C LEU A 191 0.03 10.05 6.02
N ASP A 192 0.56 11.27 6.01
CA ASP A 192 0.67 12.06 4.79
C ASP A 192 1.64 11.40 3.80
N ASN A 193 1.23 11.30 2.54
CA ASN A 193 2.00 10.68 1.45
C ASN A 193 2.44 9.23 1.71
N VAL A 194 1.59 8.48 2.42
CA VAL A 194 1.74 7.03 2.59
C VAL A 194 0.79 6.32 1.63
N PHE A 195 1.34 5.46 0.78
CA PHE A 195 0.58 4.68 -0.20
C PHE A 195 0.75 3.19 0.05
N ILE A 196 -0.26 2.42 -0.32
CA ILE A 196 -0.23 0.97 -0.29
C ILE A 196 -0.26 0.48 -1.74
N LEU A 197 0.79 -0.22 -2.14
CA LEU A 197 0.80 -0.97 -3.39
C LEU A 197 0.35 -2.40 -3.09
N THR A 198 -0.80 -2.79 -3.60
CA THR A 198 -1.36 -4.12 -3.37
C THR A 198 -1.16 -4.98 -4.60
N THR A 199 -0.42 -6.09 -4.47
CA THR A 199 -0.16 -7.01 -5.60
C THR A 199 -0.64 -8.42 -5.27
N ASP A 200 -1.18 -9.13 -6.26
CA ASP A 200 -1.43 -10.57 -6.12
C ASP A 200 -0.10 -11.35 -6.25
N GLY A 201 -0.04 -12.54 -5.63
CA GLY A 201 1.16 -13.40 -5.59
C GLY A 201 1.66 -13.89 -6.96
N ASP A 202 0.80 -13.84 -7.98
CA ASP A 202 1.04 -14.25 -9.37
C ASP A 202 1.41 -13.08 -10.31
N VAL A 203 1.50 -11.85 -9.79
CA VAL A 203 1.83 -10.66 -10.60
C VAL A 203 3.33 -10.39 -10.55
N ASP A 204 4.00 -10.55 -11.70
CA ASP A 204 5.34 -9.99 -11.93
C ASP A 204 5.22 -8.48 -12.14
N PHE A 205 5.31 -7.71 -11.05
CA PHE A 205 5.33 -6.27 -11.17
C PHE A 205 6.76 -5.81 -11.50
N LYS A 206 6.90 -5.17 -12.67
CA LYS A 206 8.15 -4.52 -13.07
C LYS A 206 8.40 -3.35 -12.11
N ALA A 207 9.50 -3.41 -11.38
CA ALA A 207 9.83 -2.45 -10.34
C ALA A 207 9.92 -1.02 -10.91
N GLU A 208 10.27 -0.88 -12.19
CA GLU A 208 10.28 0.40 -12.92
C GLU A 208 8.88 1.02 -13.02
N SER A 209 7.85 0.22 -13.28
CA SER A 209 6.46 0.68 -13.35
C SER A 209 5.94 1.15 -12.00
N ALA A 210 6.31 0.46 -10.91
CA ALA A 210 5.97 0.89 -9.56
C ALA A 210 6.65 2.22 -9.20
N VAL A 211 7.94 2.38 -9.52
CA VAL A 211 8.68 3.65 -9.28
C VAL A 211 8.05 4.81 -10.05
N VAL A 212 7.77 4.65 -11.35
CA VAL A 212 7.14 5.71 -12.15
C VAL A 212 5.77 6.09 -11.60
N LEU A 213 4.98 5.11 -11.19
CA LEU A 213 3.67 5.37 -10.60
C LEU A 213 3.77 6.21 -9.32
N LEU A 214 4.77 5.92 -8.49
CA LEU A 214 4.97 6.63 -7.23
C LEU A 214 5.52 8.04 -7.43
N ASP A 215 6.37 8.23 -8.45
CA ASP A 215 6.80 9.56 -8.88
C ASP A 215 5.63 10.42 -9.37
N MET A 216 4.59 9.80 -9.96
CA MET A 216 3.35 10.50 -10.32
C MET A 216 2.54 10.86 -9.06
N LEU A 217 2.38 9.93 -8.12
CA LEU A 217 1.66 10.16 -6.87
C LEU A 217 2.30 11.25 -6.00
N ALA A 218 3.64 11.33 -5.98
CA ALA A 218 4.36 12.36 -5.24
C ALA A 218 4.23 13.78 -5.85
N ARG A 219 3.79 13.90 -7.12
CA ARG A 219 3.64 15.19 -7.81
C ARG A 219 2.26 15.82 -7.61
N ASP A 220 1.24 15.01 -7.37
CA ASP A 220 -0.14 15.48 -7.21
C ASP A 220 -0.76 14.96 -5.91
N PRO A 221 -0.88 15.81 -4.87
CA PRO A 221 -1.44 15.43 -3.58
C PRO A 221 -2.95 15.12 -3.64
N GLN A 222 -3.64 15.41 -4.76
CA GLN A 222 -5.06 15.06 -4.92
C GLN A 222 -5.28 13.61 -5.37
N VAL A 223 -4.22 12.88 -5.76
CA VAL A 223 -4.36 11.50 -6.24
C VAL A 223 -4.52 10.55 -5.06
N GLY A 224 -5.74 10.02 -4.89
CA GLY A 224 -6.06 9.04 -3.85
C GLY A 224 -5.83 7.59 -4.24
N ALA A 225 -5.84 7.26 -5.53
CA ALA A 225 -5.65 5.90 -6.03
C ALA A 225 -5.25 5.90 -7.51
N VAL A 226 -4.48 4.88 -7.90
CA VAL A 226 -4.18 4.59 -9.31
C VAL A 226 -4.27 3.08 -9.52
N CYS A 227 -4.86 2.69 -10.63
CA CYS A 227 -4.95 1.29 -11.06
C CYS A 227 -4.25 1.13 -12.40
N SER A 228 -3.55 0.02 -12.57
CA SER A 228 -2.92 -0.40 -13.83
C SER A 228 -3.59 -1.65 -14.38
#